data_AF-A0A7S3W2U4-F1
#
_entry.id   AF-A0A7S3W2U4-F1
#
_cell.length_a   1.000
_cell.length_b   1.000
_cell.length_c   1.000
_cell.angle_alpha   90.00
_cell.angle_beta   90.00
_cell.angle_gamma   90.00
#
_symmetry.space_group_name_H-M   'P 1'
#
loop_
_entity.id
_entity.type
_entity.pdbx_description
1 polymer ?
#
loop_
_entity_poly.entity_id
_entity_poly.type
_entity_poly.pdbx_seq_one_letter_code
_entity_poly.pdbx_strand_id
1 'polypeptide(L)'
;AQRNNNHKVLRRLNTEILGHQRNVREFLQANRQLIPEISSEEKHKIFKLLRDYAREAGAELLSHELSRGYRREQACTNDLATAIKELSLFVPFLQSQDLAISVSVKARVLKMAALYDLPLTMRVLDEEIFNLLHASAPSSDAEAQRCLEELIGKVKEELSSNVAEAGAESACLGGQTPASCTPAGQTPMGFGFPAAQ
;
A
#
# COMPACT_ATOMS: atom_id res chain seq x y z
N ALA A 1 -9.68 -30.41 18.18
CA ALA A 1 -8.69 -30.82 17.16
C ALA A 1 -8.82 -30.04 15.83
N GLN A 2 -10.00 -30.00 15.21
CA GLN A 2 -10.20 -29.41 13.87
C GLN A 2 -9.87 -27.91 13.75
N ARG A 3 -10.23 -27.09 14.76
CA ARG A 3 -9.87 -25.65 14.79
C ARG A 3 -8.35 -25.41 14.73
N ASN A 4 -7.56 -26.25 15.40
CA ASN A 4 -6.10 -26.14 15.41
C ASN A 4 -5.50 -26.55 14.05
N ASN A 5 -6.11 -27.54 13.38
CA ASN A 5 -5.69 -27.95 12.05
C ASN A 5 -6.00 -26.86 11.01
N ASN A 6 -7.21 -26.28 11.05
CA ASN A 6 -7.58 -25.17 10.19
C ASN A 6 -6.64 -23.97 10.39
N HIS A 7 -6.31 -23.64 11.63
CA HIS A 7 -5.37 -22.56 11.94
C HIS A 7 -3.97 -22.80 11.36
N LYS A 8 -3.47 -24.04 11.43
CA LYS A 8 -2.19 -24.42 10.82
C LYS A 8 -2.21 -24.29 9.30
N VAL A 9 -3.29 -24.73 8.65
CA VAL A 9 -3.46 -24.61 7.20
C VAL A 9 -3.51 -23.14 6.78
N LEU A 10 -4.30 -22.32 7.47
CA LEU A 10 -4.40 -20.88 7.18
C LEU A 10 -3.06 -20.17 7.34
N ARG A 11 -2.28 -20.48 8.38
CA ARG A 11 -0.92 -19.93 8.55
C ARG A 11 0.00 -20.30 7.40
N ARG A 12 0.00 -21.57 6.99
CA ARG A 12 0.84 -22.04 5.89
C ARG A 12 0.48 -21.33 4.58
N LEU A 13 -0.81 -21.29 4.23
CA LEU A 13 -1.28 -20.59 3.03
C LEU A 13 -0.89 -19.12 3.04
N ASN A 14 -1.03 -18.47 4.19
CA ASN A 14 -0.65 -17.07 4.35
C ASN A 14 0.85 -16.84 4.10
N THR A 15 1.73 -17.70 4.65
CA THR A 15 3.17 -17.64 4.38
C THR A 15 3.49 -17.90 2.91
N GLU A 16 2.82 -18.84 2.26
CA GLU A 16 3.01 -19.13 0.83
C GLU A 16 2.61 -17.93 -0.05
N ILE A 17 1.47 -17.29 0.23
CA ILE A 17 1.04 -16.10 -0.52
C ILE A 17 2.01 -14.93 -0.30
N LEU A 18 2.47 -14.70 0.93
CA LEU A 18 3.48 -13.67 1.21
C LEU A 18 4.80 -13.93 0.45
N GLY A 19 5.23 -15.19 0.39
CA GLY A 19 6.39 -15.60 -0.40
C GLY A 19 6.20 -15.31 -1.89
N HIS A 20 5.04 -15.65 -2.45
CA HIS A 20 4.72 -15.32 -3.84
C HIS A 20 4.66 -13.82 -4.11
N GLN A 21 4.06 -13.03 -3.22
CA GLN A 21 4.00 -11.57 -3.34
C GLN A 21 5.40 -10.94 -3.32
N ARG A 22 6.31 -11.45 -2.48
CA ARG A 22 7.71 -11.01 -2.46
C ARG A 22 8.40 -11.32 -3.78
N ASN A 23 8.30 -12.55 -4.27
CA ASN A 23 8.92 -12.96 -5.52
C ASN A 23 8.41 -12.14 -6.72
N VAL A 24 7.10 -11.87 -6.77
CA VAL A 24 6.51 -11.01 -7.82
C VAL A 24 7.03 -9.58 -7.72
N ARG A 25 7.17 -9.04 -6.50
CA ARG A 25 7.73 -7.69 -6.29
C ARG A 25 9.17 -7.61 -6.79
N GLU A 26 10.02 -8.55 -6.38
CA GLU A 26 11.43 -8.63 -6.82
C GLU A 26 11.53 -8.80 -8.34
N PHE A 27 10.67 -9.63 -8.92
CA PHE A 27 10.61 -9.84 -10.37
C PHE A 27 10.22 -8.57 -11.13
N LEU A 28 9.18 -7.85 -10.68
CA LEU A 28 8.73 -6.60 -11.31
C LEU A 28 9.72 -5.45 -11.08
N GLN A 29 10.44 -5.43 -9.95
CA GLN A 29 11.55 -4.49 -9.73
C GLN A 29 12.68 -4.71 -10.74
N ALA A 30 13.02 -5.97 -11.02
CA ALA A 30 14.02 -6.33 -12.02
C ALA A 30 13.53 -6.13 -13.48
N ASN A 31 12.21 -6.14 -13.70
CA ASN A 31 11.58 -6.08 -15.03
C ASN A 31 10.50 -4.99 -15.09
N ARG A 32 10.89 -3.72 -14.86
CA ARG A 32 9.94 -2.60 -14.80
C ARG A 32 9.12 -2.39 -16.06
N GLN A 33 9.64 -2.79 -17.23
CA GLN A 33 8.94 -2.75 -18.51
C GLN A 33 7.66 -3.60 -18.54
N LEU A 34 7.50 -4.53 -17.60
CA LEU A 34 6.30 -5.36 -17.47
C LEU A 34 5.20 -4.69 -16.62
N ILE A 35 5.50 -3.55 -15.98
CA ILE A 35 4.51 -2.80 -15.22
C ILE A 35 3.67 -2.02 -16.23
N PRO A 36 2.34 -2.27 -16.31
CA PRO A 36 1.48 -1.58 -17.24
C PRO A 36 1.41 -0.09 -16.90
N GLU A 37 1.34 0.75 -17.93
CA GLU A 37 1.06 2.17 -17.75
C GLU A 37 -0.35 2.34 -17.17
N ILE A 38 -0.48 3.21 -16.17
CA ILE A 38 -1.74 3.53 -15.53
C ILE A 38 -2.29 4.79 -16.19
N SER A 39 -3.55 4.74 -16.63
CA SER A 39 -4.19 5.92 -17.22
C SER A 39 -4.37 7.04 -16.19
N SER A 40 -4.33 8.28 -16.66
CA SER A 40 -4.59 9.45 -15.80
C SER A 40 -5.99 9.41 -15.16
N GLU A 41 -6.97 8.83 -15.86
CA GLU A 41 -8.34 8.66 -15.37
C GLU A 41 -8.42 7.66 -14.21
N GLU A 42 -7.75 6.51 -14.31
CA GLU A 42 -7.69 5.52 -13.23
C GLU A 42 -6.98 6.07 -12.01
N LYS A 43 -5.86 6.78 -12.22
CA LYS A 43 -5.16 7.50 -11.17
C LYS A 43 -6.10 8.48 -10.47
N HIS A 44 -6.82 9.31 -11.22
CA HIS A 44 -7.77 10.26 -10.66
C HIS A 44 -8.85 9.58 -9.82
N LYS A 45 -9.44 8.47 -10.29
CA LYS A 45 -10.46 7.70 -9.55
C LYS A 45 -9.94 7.18 -8.21
N ILE A 46 -8.74 6.59 -8.22
CA ILE A 46 -8.12 6.06 -7.00
C ILE A 46 -7.79 7.18 -6.01
N PHE A 47 -7.22 8.29 -6.47
CA PHE A 47 -6.88 9.41 -5.58
C PHE A 47 -8.09 10.17 -5.04
N LYS A 48 -9.19 10.22 -5.80
CA LYS A 48 -10.47 10.72 -5.30
C LYS A 48 -10.96 9.84 -4.15
N LEU A 49 -10.97 8.52 -4.36
CA LEU A 49 -11.41 7.56 -3.36
C LEU A 49 -10.50 7.55 -2.11
N LEU A 50 -9.19 7.71 -2.30
CA LEU A 50 -8.25 7.86 -1.18
C LEU A 50 -8.60 9.08 -0.32
N ARG A 51 -8.84 10.25 -0.94
CA ARG A 51 -9.23 11.46 -0.18
C ARG A 51 -10.52 11.25 0.58
N ASP A 52 -11.53 10.64 -0.05
CA ASP A 52 -12.81 10.38 0.61
C ASP A 52 -12.62 9.49 1.85
N TYR A 53 -11.82 8.42 1.75
CA TYR A 53 -11.50 7.56 2.89
C TYR A 53 -10.59 8.21 3.93
N ALA A 54 -9.66 9.08 3.51
CA ALA A 54 -8.80 9.80 4.44
C ALA A 54 -9.60 10.83 5.26
N ARG A 55 -10.53 11.55 4.63
CA ARG A 55 -11.47 12.43 5.34
C ARG A 55 -12.37 11.69 6.29
N GLU A 56 -12.89 10.54 5.88
CA GLU A 56 -13.71 9.70 6.74
C GLU A 56 -12.93 9.26 7.98
N ALA A 57 -11.66 8.84 7.80
CA ALA A 57 -10.77 8.48 8.89
C ALA A 57 -10.45 9.68 9.81
N GLY A 58 -10.21 10.86 9.24
CA GLY A 58 -10.03 12.10 10.01
C GLY A 58 -11.27 12.47 10.83
N ALA A 59 -12.46 12.35 10.25
CA ALA A 59 -13.72 12.58 10.94
C ALA A 59 -13.98 11.56 12.07
N GLU A 60 -13.63 10.29 11.85
CA GLU A 60 -13.68 9.23 12.86
C GLU A 60 -12.79 9.58 14.07
N LEU A 61 -11.54 10.01 13.82
CA LEU A 61 -10.63 10.50 14.87
C LEU A 61 -11.21 11.66 15.67
N LEU A 62 -11.71 12.70 14.98
CA LEU A 62 -12.30 13.88 15.63
C LEU A 62 -13.56 13.50 16.44
N SER A 63 -14.38 12.58 15.94
CA SER A 63 -15.56 12.10 16.66
C SER A 63 -15.20 11.36 17.95
N HIS A 64 -14.08 10.62 17.96
CA HIS A 64 -13.54 9.98 19.14
C HIS A 64 -13.06 11.01 20.17
N GLU A 65 -12.48 12.14 19.75
CA GLU A 65 -12.06 13.22 20.64
C GLU A 65 -13.25 13.99 21.22
N LEU A 66 -14.23 14.36 20.38
CA LEU A 66 -15.44 15.08 20.79
C LEU A 66 -16.30 14.27 21.77
N SER A 67 -16.43 12.97 21.55
CA SER A 67 -17.17 12.06 22.44
C SER A 67 -16.49 11.91 23.81
N ARG A 68 -15.17 12.15 23.89
CA ARG A 68 -14.38 12.05 25.13
C ARG A 68 -14.27 13.39 25.86
N GLY A 69 -14.35 14.53 25.18
CA GLY A 69 -14.38 15.86 25.80
C GLY A 69 -15.53 16.09 26.80
N TYR A 70 -16.61 15.30 26.72
CA TYR A 70 -17.70 15.31 27.71
C TYR A 70 -17.41 14.50 28.99
N ARG A 71 -16.39 13.63 29.00
CA ARG A 71 -15.87 13.00 30.22
C ARG A 71 -14.58 13.72 30.62
N ARG A 72 -14.74 14.73 31.46
CA ARG A 72 -13.65 15.52 32.03
C ARG A 72 -12.65 14.62 32.76
N GLU A 73 -11.37 14.97 32.59
CA GLU A 73 -10.17 14.55 33.33
C GLU A 73 -9.47 13.27 32.80
N GLN A 74 -8.28 13.50 32.22
CA GLN A 74 -7.31 12.52 31.70
C GLN A 74 -7.72 11.74 30.46
N ALA A 75 -7.69 12.42 29.30
CA ALA A 75 -7.44 11.75 28.04
C ALA A 75 -6.01 11.19 28.09
N CYS A 76 -5.88 9.89 28.37
CA CYS A 76 -4.59 9.22 28.36
C CYS A 76 -4.07 9.21 26.91
N THR A 77 -2.82 9.56 26.69
CA THR A 77 -2.09 9.43 25.42
C THR A 77 -2.26 8.07 24.74
N ASN A 78 -2.45 7.02 25.54
CA ASN A 78 -2.76 5.66 25.09
C ASN A 78 -4.05 5.57 24.27
N ASP A 79 -5.00 6.48 24.45
CA ASP A 79 -6.30 6.45 23.80
C ASP A 79 -6.25 6.91 22.34
N LEU A 80 -5.55 8.01 22.06
CA LEU A 80 -5.34 8.50 20.70
C LEU A 80 -4.48 7.52 19.90
N ALA A 81 -3.41 7.01 20.51
CA ALA A 81 -2.56 5.99 19.89
C ALA A 81 -3.35 4.71 19.56
N THR A 82 -4.30 4.31 20.43
CA THR A 82 -5.20 3.18 20.16
C THR A 82 -6.15 3.49 19.00
N ALA A 83 -6.78 4.67 18.98
CA ALA A 83 -7.67 5.07 17.89
C ALA A 83 -6.96 5.05 16.53
N ILE A 84 -5.73 5.57 16.46
CA ILE A 84 -4.92 5.55 15.22
C ILE A 84 -4.63 4.11 14.77
N LYS A 85 -4.31 3.20 15.69
CA LYS A 85 -4.05 1.77 15.39
C LYS A 85 -5.30 1.01 14.94
N GLU A 86 -6.48 1.50 15.32
CA GLU A 86 -7.77 0.90 14.98
C GLU A 86 -8.35 1.47 13.68
N LEU A 87 -7.83 2.59 13.18
CA LEU A 87 -8.23 3.14 11.88
C LEU A 87 -8.08 2.09 10.79
N SER A 88 -9.21 1.72 10.21
CA SER A 88 -9.29 0.75 9.11
C SER A 88 -8.37 1.08 7.92
N LEU A 89 -8.00 2.36 7.74
CA LEU A 89 -7.01 2.81 6.77
C LEU A 89 -5.57 2.35 7.11
N PHE A 90 -5.20 2.34 8.39
CA PHE A 90 -3.85 2.06 8.88
C PHE A 90 -3.65 0.69 9.52
N VAL A 91 -4.72 -0.03 9.86
CA VAL A 91 -4.66 -1.36 10.49
C VAL A 91 -3.61 -2.30 9.84
N PRO A 92 -3.55 -2.45 8.50
CA PRO A 92 -2.58 -3.36 7.88
C PRO A 92 -1.12 -2.89 7.91
N PHE A 93 -0.85 -1.68 8.38
CA PHE A 93 0.49 -1.07 8.46
C PHE A 93 0.96 -0.96 9.91
N LEU A 94 0.03 -0.75 10.86
CA LEU A 94 0.35 -0.54 12.27
C LEU A 94 0.22 -1.81 13.12
N GLN A 95 -0.47 -2.83 12.63
CA GLN A 95 -0.61 -4.09 13.34
C GLN A 95 0.38 -5.11 12.78
N SER A 96 1.07 -5.84 13.67
CA SER A 96 2.04 -6.91 13.34
C SER A 96 1.39 -8.17 12.73
N GLN A 97 0.28 -8.01 12.02
CA GLN A 97 -0.39 -9.10 11.35
C GLN A 97 0.27 -9.29 9.99
N ASP A 98 1.06 -10.35 9.84
CA ASP A 98 1.59 -10.81 8.56
C ASP A 98 0.46 -11.37 7.68
N LEU A 99 -0.58 -10.60 7.37
CA LEU A 99 -1.67 -11.04 6.52
C LEU A 99 -1.35 -10.72 5.06
N ALA A 100 -1.31 -11.76 4.24
CA ALA A 100 -1.12 -11.65 2.80
C ALA A 100 -2.20 -10.80 2.11
N ILE A 101 -3.43 -10.77 2.66
CA ILE A 101 -4.57 -10.06 2.07
C ILE A 101 -5.16 -9.13 3.11
N SER A 102 -5.12 -7.82 2.83
CA SER A 102 -5.85 -6.83 3.63
C SER A 102 -7.35 -7.06 3.52
N VAL A 103 -8.00 -7.20 4.67
CA VAL A 103 -9.46 -7.24 4.80
C VAL A 103 -10.11 -5.86 4.70
N SER A 104 -9.32 -4.79 4.85
CA SER A 104 -9.80 -3.40 4.72
C SER A 104 -9.70 -2.91 3.28
N VAL A 105 -10.83 -2.49 2.72
CA VAL A 105 -10.92 -1.82 1.41
C VAL A 105 -10.17 -0.49 1.43
N LYS A 106 -10.30 0.29 2.52
CA LYS A 106 -9.61 1.59 2.68
C LYS A 106 -8.10 1.42 2.58
N ALA A 107 -7.55 0.45 3.31
CA ALA A 107 -6.12 0.16 3.26
C ALA A 107 -5.66 -0.39 1.90
N ARG A 108 -6.52 -1.13 1.18
CA ARG A 108 -6.23 -1.57 -0.20
C ARG A 108 -6.13 -0.37 -1.14
N VAL A 109 -7.05 0.58 -1.05
CA VAL A 109 -7.02 1.82 -1.83
C VAL A 109 -5.79 2.64 -1.50
N LEU A 110 -5.40 2.73 -0.23
CA LEU A 110 -4.15 3.38 0.17
C LEU A 110 -2.91 2.70 -0.45
N LYS A 111 -2.82 1.36 -0.39
CA LYS A 111 -1.71 0.62 -1.04
C LYS A 111 -1.69 0.86 -2.56
N MET A 112 -2.85 0.85 -3.21
CA MET A 112 -2.95 1.11 -4.65
C MET A 112 -2.55 2.54 -5.01
N ALA A 113 -3.01 3.54 -4.25
CA ALA A 113 -2.63 4.93 -4.46
C ALA A 113 -1.12 5.13 -4.30
N ALA A 114 -0.54 4.51 -3.25
CA ALA A 114 0.89 4.56 -3.01
C ALA A 114 1.69 3.96 -4.18
N LEU A 115 1.22 2.85 -4.75
CA LEU A 115 1.84 2.23 -5.94
C LEU A 115 1.72 3.10 -7.20
N TYR A 116 0.66 3.90 -7.31
CA TYR A 116 0.42 4.76 -8.48
C TYR A 116 1.21 6.06 -8.42
N ASP A 117 1.32 6.66 -7.23
CA ASP A 117 2.05 7.90 -6.96
C ASP A 117 2.24 8.06 -5.45
N LEU A 118 3.40 7.61 -4.96
CA LEU A 118 3.75 7.70 -3.54
C LEU A 118 3.80 9.17 -3.06
N PRO A 119 4.44 10.12 -3.78
CA PRO A 119 4.45 11.53 -3.38
C PRO A 119 3.06 12.15 -3.21
N LEU A 120 2.14 11.90 -4.14
CA LEU A 120 0.75 12.38 -4.04
C LEU A 120 0.00 11.70 -2.90
N THR A 121 0.26 10.41 -2.66
CA THR A 121 -0.34 9.68 -1.54
C THR A 121 0.07 10.26 -0.20
N MET A 122 1.37 10.54 -0.02
CA MET A 122 1.89 11.16 1.19
C MET A 122 1.24 12.54 1.42
N ARG A 123 1.12 13.37 0.37
CA ARG A 123 0.43 14.66 0.46
C ARG A 123 -1.01 14.53 0.94
N VAL A 124 -1.77 13.57 0.39
CA VAL A 124 -3.16 13.37 0.82
C VAL A 124 -3.24 12.94 2.29
N LEU A 125 -2.34 12.07 2.74
CA LEU A 125 -2.30 11.65 4.16
C LEU A 125 -1.87 12.79 5.08
N ASP A 126 -0.88 13.59 4.66
CA ASP A 126 -0.43 14.76 5.42
C ASP A 126 -1.60 15.77 5.56
N GLU A 127 -2.26 16.12 4.45
CA GLU A 127 -3.36 17.09 4.41
C GLU A 127 -4.58 16.65 5.23
N GLU A 128 -5.03 15.40 5.06
CA GLU A 128 -6.33 14.95 5.58
C GLU A 128 -6.23 14.22 6.93
N ILE A 129 -5.04 13.75 7.34
CA ILE A 129 -4.89 12.96 8.57
C ILE A 129 -3.74 13.47 9.46
N PHE A 130 -2.50 13.51 8.98
CA PHE A 130 -1.37 13.79 9.86
C PHE A 130 -1.40 15.22 10.41
N ASN A 131 -1.78 16.21 9.60
CA ASN A 131 -2.00 17.58 10.08
C ASN A 131 -3.09 17.67 11.15
N LEU A 132 -4.18 16.90 11.00
CA LEU A 132 -5.22 16.82 12.03
C LEU A 132 -4.68 16.20 13.32
N LEU A 133 -3.91 15.11 13.22
CA LEU A 133 -3.31 14.46 14.38
C LEU A 133 -2.33 15.38 15.13
N HIS A 134 -1.51 16.14 14.40
CA HIS A 134 -0.62 17.13 15.01
C HIS A 134 -1.39 18.28 15.67
N ALA A 135 -2.52 18.71 15.09
CA ALA A 135 -3.36 19.76 15.67
C ALA A 135 -4.12 19.28 16.92
N SER A 136 -4.48 18.00 16.97
CA SER A 136 -5.19 17.37 18.08
C SER A 136 -4.28 16.96 19.24
N ALA A 137 -2.97 16.79 19.00
CA ALA A 137 -2.02 16.43 20.06
C ALA A 137 -1.78 17.61 21.02
N PRO A 138 -1.95 17.42 22.34
CA PRO A 138 -1.69 18.49 23.30
C PRO A 138 -0.20 18.83 23.32
N SER A 139 0.14 20.08 22.99
CA SER A 139 1.53 20.56 22.88
C SER A 139 2.35 20.46 24.19
N SER A 140 1.69 20.16 25.31
CA SER A 140 2.29 19.99 26.63
C SER A 140 2.80 18.57 26.88
N ASP A 141 2.46 17.59 26.05
CA ASP A 141 2.78 16.17 26.27
C ASP A 141 3.81 15.67 25.25
N ALA A 142 5.08 15.75 25.63
CA ALA A 142 6.19 15.31 24.79
C ALA A 142 6.17 13.79 24.51
N GLU A 143 5.61 12.99 25.41
CA GLU A 143 5.50 11.54 25.23
C GLU A 143 4.41 11.19 24.22
N ALA A 144 3.27 11.90 24.28
CA ALA A 144 2.20 11.79 23.29
C ALA A 144 2.71 12.12 21.89
N GLN A 145 3.40 13.24 21.74
CA GLN A 145 3.94 13.69 20.47
C GLN A 145 4.93 12.65 19.92
N ARG A 146 5.83 12.14 20.76
CA ARG A 146 6.79 11.11 20.33
C ARG A 146 6.10 9.82 19.88
N CYS A 147 5.07 9.37 20.60
CA CYS A 147 4.30 8.18 20.22
C CYS A 147 3.57 8.38 18.89
N LEU A 148 2.98 9.57 18.69
CA LEU A 148 2.32 9.93 17.45
C LEU A 148 3.29 9.93 16.27
N GLU A 149 4.45 10.60 16.42
CA GLU A 149 5.51 10.62 15.40
C GLU A 149 6.02 9.22 15.07
N GLU A 150 6.15 8.34 16.07
CA GLU A 150 6.53 6.95 15.85
C GLU A 150 5.49 6.19 15.01
N LEU A 151 4.19 6.40 15.27
CA LEU A 151 3.12 5.77 14.49
C LEU A 151 3.07 6.30 13.06
N ILE A 152 3.17 7.61 12.88
CA ILE A 152 3.23 8.24 11.56
C ILE A 152 4.46 7.74 10.80
N GLY A 153 5.61 7.70 11.46
CA GLY A 153 6.87 7.18 10.92
C GLY A 153 6.73 5.75 10.43
N LYS A 154 6.11 4.86 11.23
CA LYS A 154 5.83 3.48 10.82
C LYS A 154 4.93 3.38 9.60
N VAL A 155 3.85 4.17 9.53
CA VAL A 155 2.98 4.18 8.34
C VAL A 155 3.76 4.65 7.10
N LYS A 156 4.55 5.71 7.23
CA LYS A 156 5.36 6.26 6.13
C LYS A 156 6.43 5.27 5.66
N GLU A 157 7.13 4.64 6.59
CA GLU A 157 8.14 3.61 6.33
C GLU A 157 7.52 2.40 5.62
N GLU A 158 6.42 1.87 6.14
CA GLU A 158 5.74 0.72 5.53
C GLU A 158 5.23 1.03 4.13
N LEU A 159 4.62 2.20 3.91
CA LEU A 159 4.19 2.60 2.56
C LEU A 159 5.38 2.71 1.60
N SER A 160 6.49 3.28 2.05
CA SER A 160 7.69 3.48 1.23
C SER A 160 8.44 2.17 0.97
N SER A 161 8.49 1.24 1.92
CA SER A 161 9.07 -0.10 1.73
C SER A 161 8.26 -0.95 0.76
N ASN A 162 6.95 -0.73 0.70
CA ASN A 162 6.04 -1.46 -0.19
C ASN A 162 6.00 -0.90 -1.62
N VAL A 163 6.38 0.35 -1.83
CA VAL A 163 6.45 0.99 -3.15
C VAL A 163 7.93 1.14 -3.51
N ALA A 164 8.40 0.32 -4.44
CA ALA A 164 9.81 0.19 -4.79
C ALA A 164 10.45 1.44 -5.42
N GLU A 165 10.56 2.53 -4.67
CA GLU A 165 11.28 3.75 -5.07
C GLU A 165 12.69 3.75 -4.49
N ALA A 166 13.53 2.85 -5.00
CA ALA A 166 14.97 3.08 -5.03
C ALA A 166 15.34 3.54 -6.44
N GLY A 167 15.44 4.86 -6.62
CA GLY A 167 16.28 5.55 -7.62
C GLY A 167 16.00 5.28 -9.10
N ALA A 168 15.12 6.09 -9.71
CA ALA A 168 15.08 6.23 -11.17
C ALA A 168 14.96 7.70 -11.64
N GLU A 169 15.48 8.64 -10.85
CA GLU A 169 15.71 10.02 -11.30
C GLU A 169 17.21 10.35 -11.28
N SER A 170 18.02 9.60 -12.05
CA SER A 170 19.34 10.06 -12.54
C SER A 170 19.95 9.06 -13.52
N ALA A 171 19.22 8.72 -14.60
CA ALA A 171 19.83 7.99 -15.72
C ALA A 171 19.22 8.45 -17.05
N CYS A 172 19.18 9.77 -17.25
CA CYS A 172 19.28 10.29 -18.61
C CYS A 172 20.74 10.17 -19.05
N LEU A 173 20.93 9.51 -20.20
CA LEU A 173 22.09 9.51 -21.11
C LEU A 173 22.92 8.21 -21.15
N GLY A 174 22.65 7.44 -22.21
CA GLY A 174 23.67 6.65 -22.90
C GLY A 174 23.68 5.16 -22.59
N GLY A 175 23.11 4.34 -23.49
CA GLY A 175 23.22 2.88 -23.36
C GLY A 175 22.52 2.11 -24.47
N GLN A 176 23.15 2.10 -25.64
CA GLN A 176 23.07 1.14 -26.76
C GLN A 176 22.04 -0.02 -26.66
N THR A 177 21.15 -0.06 -27.65
CA THR A 177 20.40 -1.26 -28.07
C THR A 177 21.35 -2.40 -28.49
N PRO A 178 21.18 -3.65 -28.01
CA PRO A 178 21.76 -4.81 -28.67
C PRO A 178 20.77 -5.42 -29.69
N ALA A 179 21.24 -5.37 -30.94
CA ALA A 179 21.05 -6.32 -32.05
C ALA A 179 19.80 -7.24 -32.10
N SER A 180 18.99 -6.95 -33.13
CA SER A 180 18.39 -7.88 -34.10
C SER A 180 18.90 -9.33 -34.06
N CYS A 181 18.00 -10.27 -33.76
CA CYS A 181 18.10 -11.67 -34.16
C CYS A 181 17.08 -11.97 -35.26
N THR A 182 17.55 -12.04 -36.50
CA THR A 182 16.87 -12.66 -37.64
C THR A 182 16.99 -14.18 -37.55
N PRO A 183 15.93 -14.94 -37.86
CA PRO A 183 16.07 -16.30 -38.36
C PRO A 183 15.81 -16.31 -39.87
N ALA A 184 16.89 -16.37 -40.66
CA ALA A 184 16.85 -16.84 -42.03
C ALA A 184 16.98 -18.37 -42.02
N GLY A 185 15.98 -19.07 -42.56
CA GLY A 185 15.97 -20.53 -42.57
C GLY A 185 14.82 -21.14 -43.36
N GLN A 186 14.83 -20.88 -44.67
CA GLN A 186 14.42 -21.78 -45.76
C GLN A 186 13.18 -22.68 -45.59
N THR A 187 12.11 -22.33 -46.32
CA THR A 187 11.12 -23.27 -46.88
C THR A 187 11.77 -24.29 -47.83
N PRO A 188 11.19 -25.50 -47.94
CA PRO A 188 10.61 -25.85 -49.24
C PRO A 188 9.27 -26.62 -49.18
N MET A 189 8.35 -26.19 -50.07
CA MET A 189 7.48 -26.97 -50.96
C MET A 189 6.63 -28.14 -50.43
N GLY A 190 5.31 -27.95 -50.47
CA GLY A 190 4.44 -28.77 -51.34
C GLY A 190 3.50 -29.80 -50.71
N PHE A 191 2.28 -29.83 -51.27
CA PHE A 191 1.17 -30.80 -51.09
C PHE A 191 0.39 -30.67 -49.77
N GLY A 192 -0.93 -30.59 -49.71
CA GLY A 192 -2.03 -30.78 -50.65
C GLY A 192 -3.25 -31.13 -49.80
N PHE A 193 -4.36 -30.40 -49.97
CA PHE A 193 -5.66 -30.72 -49.34
C PHE A 193 -6.16 -32.12 -49.78
N PRO A 194 -6.95 -32.83 -48.96
CA PRO A 194 -8.40 -32.61 -48.99
C PRO A 194 -9.11 -32.65 -47.62
N ALA A 195 -10.21 -31.89 -47.58
CA ALA A 195 -11.26 -32.01 -46.58
C ALA A 195 -11.96 -33.37 -46.67
N ALA A 196 -12.32 -33.94 -45.53
CA ALA A 196 -13.19 -35.11 -45.44
C ALA A 196 -14.33 -34.84 -44.44
N GLN A 197 -15.52 -34.76 -45.03
CA GLN A 197 -16.87 -35.09 -44.57
C GLN A 197 -17.40 -34.49 -43.26
#